data_AF-A0AAD1WQX2-F1
#
_entry.id   AF-A0AAD1WQX2-F1
#
_cell.length_a   1.000
_cell.length_b   1.000
_cell.length_c   1.000
_cell.angle_alpha   90.00
_cell.angle_beta   90.00
_cell.angle_gamma   90.00
#
_symmetry.space_group_name_H-M   'P 1'
#
loop_
_entity.id
_entity.type
_entity.pdbx_description
1 polymer ?
#
loop_
_entity_poly.entity_id
_entity_poly.type
_entity_poly.pdbx_seq_one_letter_code
_entity_poly.pdbx_strand_id
1 'polypeptide(L)'
;MTRLYIDLERNIKIQYRKHANPFIMLNFYTFKEEFTIPHLIDQIAGDQHTVIIFTLGMHFRLFPINHFLRRVINIRKAIERLFLRSPETKVIIKTENTSEMNVRVEMLSDFHGYLQYLIINSMFKDMNVGVVDAWDMTNAFASMRIHPQKEIIANEIDLLLNYIC
;
A
#
# COMPACT_ATOMS: atom_id res chain seq x y z
N MET A 1 -9.75 -10.01 -8.07
CA MET A 1 -9.76 -11.24 -7.27
C MET A 1 -9.54 -10.87 -5.82
N THR A 2 -10.55 -11.11 -4.98
CA THR A 2 -10.45 -10.96 -3.53
C THR A 2 -9.90 -12.26 -2.97
N ARG A 3 -8.88 -12.21 -2.11
CA ARG A 3 -8.45 -13.36 -1.30
C ARG A 3 -8.94 -13.16 0.12
N LEU A 4 -9.43 -14.23 0.74
CA LEU A 4 -10.05 -14.20 2.05
C LEU A 4 -9.49 -15.37 2.88
N TYR A 5 -9.10 -15.07 4.11
CA TYR A 5 -8.76 -16.04 5.14
C TYR A 5 -9.59 -15.74 6.38
N ILE A 6 -10.11 -16.78 7.03
CA ILE A 6 -10.94 -16.68 8.23
C ILE A 6 -10.45 -17.73 9.22
N ASP A 7 -10.16 -17.30 10.44
CA ASP A 7 -9.96 -18.14 11.62
C ASP A 7 -11.12 -17.85 12.58
N LEU A 8 -12.05 -18.80 12.69
CA LEU A 8 -13.25 -18.66 13.52
C LEU A 8 -12.93 -18.81 15.01
N GLU A 9 -11.90 -19.59 15.37
CA GLU A 9 -11.52 -19.82 16.77
C GLU A 9 -10.93 -18.55 17.38
N ARG A 10 -10.10 -17.85 16.60
CA ARG A 10 -9.46 -16.59 17.02
C ARG A 10 -10.23 -15.34 16.61
N ASN A 11 -11.36 -15.49 15.91
CA ASN A 11 -12.15 -14.40 15.34
C ASN A 11 -11.32 -13.45 14.44
N ILE A 12 -10.45 -14.02 13.59
CA ILE A 12 -9.58 -13.26 12.68
C ILE A 12 -10.12 -13.38 11.26
N LYS A 13 -10.23 -12.24 10.57
CA LYS A 13 -10.54 -12.17 9.14
C LYS A 13 -9.48 -11.34 8.43
N ILE A 14 -8.85 -11.93 7.42
CA ILE A 14 -7.88 -11.24 6.56
C ILE A 14 -8.44 -11.20 5.15
N GLN A 15 -8.54 -10.00 4.58
CA GLN A 15 -9.00 -9.78 3.22
C GLN A 15 -7.95 -9.03 2.42
N TYR A 16 -7.56 -9.59 1.28
CA TYR A 16 -6.69 -8.94 0.32
C TYR A 16 -7.45 -8.59 -0.96
N ARG A 17 -7.25 -7.35 -1.43
CA ARG A 17 -7.73 -6.84 -2.70
C ARG A 17 -6.61 -6.06 -3.38
N LYS A 18 -6.56 -6.11 -4.71
CA LYS A 18 -5.69 -5.24 -5.51
C LYS A 18 -6.14 -3.77 -5.38
N HIS A 19 -5.22 -2.83 -5.60
CA HIS A 19 -5.45 -1.38 -5.43
C HIS A 19 -6.25 -0.68 -6.56
N ALA A 20 -6.90 -1.47 -7.43
CA ALA A 20 -7.52 -1.07 -8.70
C ALA A 20 -6.52 -0.59 -9.77
N ASN A 21 -7.01 -0.09 -10.91
CA ASN A 21 -6.17 0.49 -11.94
C ASN A 21 -5.46 1.77 -11.46
N PRO A 22 -4.25 2.08 -11.96
CA PRO A 22 -3.44 1.28 -12.88
C PRO A 22 -2.89 0.00 -12.25
N PHE A 23 -3.16 -1.16 -12.86
CA PHE A 23 -2.66 -2.44 -12.41
C PHE A 23 -2.22 -3.23 -13.63
N ILE A 24 -0.92 -3.19 -13.90
CA ILE A 24 -0.35 -3.78 -15.11
C ILE A 24 0.07 -5.22 -14.81
N MET A 25 -0.60 -6.17 -15.45
CA MET A 25 -0.20 -7.59 -15.46
C MET A 25 -0.12 -8.10 -16.89
N LEU A 26 0.68 -9.15 -17.10
CA LEU A 26 0.83 -9.81 -18.40
C LEU A 26 -0.43 -10.57 -18.86
N ASN A 27 -1.37 -10.87 -17.95
CA ASN A 27 -2.58 -11.63 -18.25
C ASN A 27 -3.85 -10.77 -18.17
N PHE A 28 -4.72 -10.90 -19.18
CA PHE A 28 -6.04 -10.29 -19.20
C PHE A 28 -6.97 -10.99 -18.19
N TYR A 29 -7.46 -10.24 -17.21
CA TYR A 29 -8.55 -10.69 -16.35
C TYR A 29 -9.79 -9.82 -16.63
N THR A 30 -10.96 -10.45 -16.73
CA THR A 30 -12.24 -9.73 -16.79
C THR A 30 -12.51 -9.04 -15.45
N PHE A 31 -12.48 -7.71 -15.45
CA PHE A 31 -12.63 -6.89 -14.25
C PHE A 31 -14.10 -6.60 -13.96
N LYS A 32 -14.86 -7.58 -13.44
CA LYS A 32 -16.28 -7.35 -13.11
C LYS A 32 -16.51 -6.45 -11.89
N GLU A 33 -15.53 -6.32 -10.98
CA GLU A 33 -15.68 -5.54 -9.75
C GLU A 33 -14.33 -4.92 -9.37
N GLU A 34 -14.09 -3.67 -9.79
CA GLU A 34 -12.88 -2.94 -9.42
C GLU A 34 -13.23 -1.79 -8.46
N PHE A 35 -13.04 -2.05 -7.16
CA PHE A 35 -13.17 -1.03 -6.12
C PHE A 35 -11.81 -0.42 -5.82
N THR A 36 -11.73 0.90 -5.88
CA THR A 36 -10.53 1.64 -5.48
C THR A 36 -10.36 1.61 -3.96
N ILE A 37 -9.14 1.81 -3.46
CA ILE A 37 -8.87 1.88 -2.01
C ILE A 37 -9.82 2.86 -1.28
N PRO A 38 -10.06 4.10 -1.77
CA PRO A 38 -11.02 5.01 -1.12
C PRO A 38 -12.42 4.42 -0.97
N HIS A 39 -12.93 3.77 -2.02
CA HIS A 39 -14.25 3.16 -2.01
C HIS A 39 -14.36 2.00 -1.01
N LEU A 40 -13.30 1.20 -0.91
CA LEU A 40 -13.24 0.13 0.09
C LEU A 40 -13.19 0.69 1.51
N ILE A 41 -12.40 1.74 1.74
CA ILE A 41 -12.32 2.41 3.04
C ILE A 41 -13.70 2.93 3.43
N ASP A 42 -14.40 3.64 2.54
CA ASP A 42 -15.74 4.22 2.81
C ASP A 42 -16.80 3.17 3.18
N GLN A 43 -16.62 1.89 2.82
CA GLN A 43 -17.51 0.79 3.19
C GLN A 43 -17.16 0.13 4.52
N ILE A 44 -16.00 0.43 5.10
CA ILE A 44 -15.57 -0.11 6.39
C ILE A 44 -16.04 0.82 7.50
N ALA A 45 -16.87 0.29 8.40
CA ALA A 45 -17.28 0.98 9.62
C ALA A 45 -16.07 1.29 10.51
N GLY A 46 -15.24 0.26 10.75
CA GLY A 46 -14.01 0.34 11.53
C GLY A 46 -14.25 0.29 13.04
N ASP A 47 -13.27 -0.21 13.79
CA ASP A 47 -13.21 -0.24 15.25
C ASP A 47 -11.75 -0.42 15.71
N GLN A 48 -11.54 -0.52 17.02
CA GLN A 48 -10.21 -0.76 17.62
C GLN A 48 -9.53 -2.07 17.20
N HIS A 49 -10.27 -3.01 16.58
CA HIS A 49 -9.76 -4.30 16.09
C HIS A 49 -9.64 -4.33 14.56
N THR A 50 -10.00 -3.24 13.88
CA THR A 50 -9.92 -3.11 12.44
C THR A 50 -8.56 -2.55 12.05
N VAL A 51 -7.85 -3.28 11.18
CA VAL A 51 -6.59 -2.82 10.60
C VAL A 51 -6.74 -2.73 9.08
N ILE A 52 -6.43 -1.57 8.52
CA ILE A 52 -6.38 -1.34 7.07
C ILE A 52 -4.93 -1.15 6.67
N ILE A 53 -4.46 -2.01 5.78
CA ILE A 53 -3.10 -1.93 5.23
C ILE A 53 -3.20 -1.67 3.73
N PHE A 54 -2.47 -0.68 3.23
CA PHE A 54 -2.39 -0.46 1.79
C PHE A 54 -0.98 -0.08 1.33
N THR A 55 -0.73 -0.33 0.05
CA THR A 55 0.49 0.08 -0.64
C THR A 55 0.14 0.53 -2.05
N LEU A 56 0.86 1.53 -2.54
CA LEU A 56 0.87 1.97 -3.92
C LEU A 56 2.33 2.06 -4.36
N GLY A 57 2.57 1.87 -5.66
CA GLY A 57 3.94 1.91 -6.15
C GLY A 57 4.06 1.51 -7.61
N MET A 58 4.92 0.53 -7.91
CA MET A 58 5.51 0.21 -9.22
C MET A 58 4.58 0.40 -10.43
N HIS A 59 3.32 -0.04 -10.33
CA HIS A 59 2.35 0.10 -11.41
C HIS A 59 2.10 1.55 -11.83
N PHE A 60 2.24 2.51 -10.92
CA PHE A 60 2.07 3.94 -11.18
C PHE A 60 3.32 4.59 -11.79
N ARG A 61 4.50 3.98 -11.71
CA ARG A 61 5.73 4.55 -12.33
C ARG A 61 5.60 4.72 -13.84
N LEU A 62 4.72 3.93 -14.47
CA LEU A 62 4.44 3.96 -15.92
C LEU A 62 3.41 5.03 -16.33
N PHE A 63 2.88 5.80 -15.38
CA PHE A 63 1.84 6.79 -15.63
C PHE A 63 2.31 8.18 -15.18
N PRO A 64 1.75 9.24 -15.78
CA PRO A 64 2.07 10.60 -15.32
C PRO A 64 1.78 10.78 -13.82
N ILE A 65 2.68 11.46 -13.12
CA ILE A 65 2.69 11.56 -11.65
C ILE A 65 1.39 12.13 -11.06
N ASN A 66 0.66 12.95 -11.82
CA ASN A 66 -0.64 13.48 -11.41
C ASN A 66 -1.69 12.38 -11.16
N HIS A 67 -1.60 11.22 -11.82
CA HIS A 67 -2.47 10.07 -11.55
C HIS A 67 -2.21 9.48 -10.16
N PHE A 68 -0.93 9.35 -9.79
CA PHE A 68 -0.52 8.92 -8.46
C PHE A 68 -0.96 9.94 -7.40
N LEU A 69 -0.67 11.22 -7.62
CA LEU A 69 -1.06 12.30 -6.72
C LEU A 69 -2.57 12.33 -6.45
N ARG A 70 -3.39 12.25 -7.51
CA ARG A 70 -4.85 12.20 -7.37
C ARG A 70 -5.32 10.96 -6.61
N ARG A 71 -4.66 9.81 -6.80
CA ARG A 71 -4.96 8.58 -6.05
C ARG A 71 -4.68 8.78 -4.56
N VAL A 72 -3.52 9.31 -4.22
CA VAL A 72 -3.10 9.55 -2.83
C VAL A 72 -4.03 10.55 -2.14
N ILE A 73 -4.38 11.68 -2.79
CA ILE A 73 -5.32 12.67 -2.25
C ILE A 73 -6.67 12.03 -1.91
N ASN A 74 -7.21 11.18 -2.79
CA ASN A 74 -8.49 10.53 -2.55
C ASN A 74 -8.43 9.49 -1.43
N ILE A 75 -7.31 8.77 -1.29
CA ILE A 75 -7.10 7.84 -0.17
C ILE A 75 -7.00 8.60 1.14
N ARG A 76 -6.22 9.69 1.19
CA ARG A 76 -6.13 10.56 2.36
C ARG A 76 -7.52 11.02 2.82
N LYS A 77 -8.33 11.55 1.90
CA LYS A 77 -9.71 11.99 2.21
C LYS A 77 -10.59 10.86 2.74
N ALA A 78 -10.42 9.64 2.25
CA ALA A 78 -11.17 8.48 2.74
C ALA A 78 -10.73 8.07 4.15
N ILE A 79 -9.44 8.15 4.45
CA ILE A 79 -8.89 7.91 5.79
C ILE A 79 -9.34 9.01 6.76
N GLU A 80 -9.37 10.27 6.35
CA GLU A 80 -9.92 11.37 7.16
C GLU A 80 -11.39 11.08 7.52
N ARG A 81 -12.22 10.66 6.55
CA ARG A 81 -13.60 10.22 6.83
C ARG A 81 -13.67 8.99 7.72
N LEU A 82 -12.69 8.09 7.65
CA LEU A 82 -12.61 6.91 8.51
C LEU A 82 -12.34 7.30 9.95
N PHE A 83 -11.38 8.17 10.19
CA PHE A 83 -11.06 8.61 11.55
C PHE A 83 -12.16 9.46 12.18
N LEU A 84 -12.98 10.17 11.38
CA LEU A 84 -14.18 10.84 11.90
C LEU A 84 -15.25 9.86 12.40
N ARG A 85 -15.36 8.66 11.82
CA ARG A 85 -16.36 7.65 12.22
C ARG A 85 -15.82 6.60 13.20
N SER A 86 -14.52 6.29 13.12
CA SER A 86 -13.86 5.26 13.91
C SER A 86 -12.38 5.64 14.13
N PRO A 87 -12.09 6.53 15.10
CA PRO A 87 -10.74 7.04 15.35
C PRO A 87 -9.75 5.96 15.80
N GLU A 88 -10.25 4.86 16.38
CA GLU A 88 -9.44 3.73 16.85
C GLU A 88 -9.04 2.75 15.74
N THR A 89 -9.58 2.90 14.52
CA THR A 89 -9.19 2.05 13.39
C THR A 89 -7.71 2.26 13.06
N LYS A 90 -6.92 1.19 12.99
CA LYS A 90 -5.51 1.30 12.61
C LYS A 90 -5.37 1.35 11.09
N VAL A 91 -4.67 2.35 10.58
CA VAL A 91 -4.30 2.44 9.15
C VAL A 91 -2.79 2.40 9.03
N ILE A 92 -2.29 1.48 8.21
CA ILE A 92 -0.86 1.24 8.03
C ILE A 92 -0.53 1.34 6.54
N ILE A 93 0.48 2.12 6.22
CA ILE A 93 0.94 2.37 4.86
C ILE A 93 2.25 1.63 4.67
N LYS A 94 2.32 0.78 3.63
CA LYS A 94 3.60 0.25 3.16
C LYS A 94 4.08 1.09 1.97
N THR A 95 5.25 1.73 2.09
CA THR A 95 5.89 2.44 0.97
C THR A 95 6.33 1.46 -0.12
N GLU A 96 6.64 1.98 -1.30
CA GLU A 96 7.13 1.14 -2.39
C GLU A 96 8.55 0.65 -2.13
N ASN A 97 8.92 -0.50 -2.71
CA ASN A 97 10.28 -1.01 -2.71
C ASN A 97 11.16 -0.25 -3.72
N THR A 98 12.48 -0.21 -3.51
CA THR A 98 13.46 0.07 -4.56
C THR A 98 13.44 -1.01 -5.64
N SER A 99 13.98 -0.73 -6.82
CA SER A 99 13.82 -1.60 -8.01
C SER A 99 15.15 -1.97 -8.69
N GLU A 100 15.07 -2.84 -9.70
CA GLU A 100 16.23 -3.22 -10.51
C GLU A 100 16.65 -2.05 -11.42
N MET A 101 17.93 -1.66 -11.32
CA MET A 101 18.52 -0.65 -12.20
C MET A 101 18.73 -1.10 -13.66
N ASN A 102 18.41 -2.34 -14.02
CA ASN A 102 18.77 -2.90 -15.33
C ASN A 102 17.57 -3.15 -16.28
N VAL A 103 16.33 -2.99 -15.80
CA VAL A 103 15.12 -3.31 -16.59
C VAL A 103 14.27 -2.06 -16.80
N ARG A 104 14.09 -1.64 -18.07
CA ARG A 104 13.26 -0.49 -18.46
C ARG A 104 13.52 0.75 -17.60
N VAL A 105 14.80 1.05 -17.38
CA VAL A 105 15.29 2.04 -16.40
C VAL A 105 14.61 3.41 -16.57
N GLU A 106 14.44 3.88 -17.80
CA GLU A 106 13.78 5.16 -18.09
C GLU A 106 12.33 5.22 -17.60
N MET A 107 11.64 4.08 -17.59
CA MET A 107 10.20 3.97 -17.30
C MET A 107 9.90 3.46 -15.89
N LEU A 108 10.81 2.68 -15.28
CA LEU A 108 10.57 1.97 -14.03
C LEU A 108 11.62 2.23 -12.94
N SER A 109 12.63 3.06 -13.21
CA SER A 109 13.68 3.37 -12.22
C SER A 109 13.16 4.01 -10.94
N ASP A 110 14.02 3.96 -9.93
CA ASP A 110 13.80 4.56 -8.63
C ASP A 110 13.71 6.09 -8.67
N PHE A 111 14.08 6.75 -9.78
CA PHE A 111 13.76 8.17 -9.96
C PHE A 111 12.25 8.44 -9.84
N HIS A 112 11.43 7.63 -10.53
CA HIS A 112 9.97 7.76 -10.48
C HIS A 112 9.40 7.26 -9.14
N GLY A 113 9.98 6.17 -8.61
CA GLY A 113 9.60 5.62 -7.31
C GLY A 113 9.85 6.57 -6.15
N TYR A 114 10.98 7.30 -6.18
CA TYR A 114 11.37 8.22 -5.14
C TYR A 114 10.41 9.42 -5.03
N LEU A 115 9.93 9.93 -6.17
CA LEU A 115 8.88 10.95 -6.18
C LEU A 115 7.58 10.43 -5.54
N GLN A 116 7.19 9.18 -5.81
CA GLN A 116 6.02 8.57 -5.21
C GLN A 116 6.19 8.37 -3.70
N TYR A 117 7.38 7.93 -3.27
CA TYR A 117 7.78 7.81 -1.86
C TYR A 117 7.66 9.15 -1.13
N LEU A 118 8.23 10.23 -1.69
CA LEU A 118 8.13 11.57 -1.12
C LEU A 118 6.67 12.07 -1.02
N ILE A 119 5.85 11.80 -2.03
CA ILE A 119 4.42 12.14 -2.02
C ILE A 119 3.70 11.41 -0.89
N ILE A 120 3.92 10.10 -0.72
CA ILE A 120 3.28 9.33 0.37
C ILE A 120 3.69 9.91 1.72
N ASN A 121 4.99 10.08 1.98
CA ASN A 121 5.45 10.61 3.26
C ASN A 121 4.90 12.02 3.54
N SER A 122 4.96 12.91 2.55
CA SER A 122 4.42 14.27 2.71
C SER A 122 2.91 14.29 2.89
N MET A 123 2.17 13.39 2.23
CA MET A 123 0.71 13.36 2.28
C MET A 123 0.17 12.70 3.54
N PHE A 124 0.97 11.95 4.29
CA PHE A 124 0.51 11.23 5.47
C PHE A 124 1.23 11.62 6.78
N LYS A 125 2.27 12.46 6.72
CA LYS A 125 3.10 12.85 7.88
C LYS A 125 2.33 13.32 9.13
N ASP A 126 1.21 14.02 8.96
CA ASP A 126 0.43 14.61 10.06
C ASP A 126 -0.83 13.78 10.39
N MET A 127 -0.93 12.55 9.89
CA MET A 127 -2.05 11.64 10.15
C MET A 127 -1.65 10.57 11.16
N ASN A 128 -2.61 10.11 11.96
CA ASN A 128 -2.43 8.98 12.87
C ASN A 128 -2.41 7.65 12.09
N VAL A 129 -1.35 7.41 11.31
CA VAL A 129 -1.15 6.21 10.51
C VAL A 129 0.22 5.59 10.82
N GLY A 130 0.31 4.27 10.79
CA GLY A 130 1.58 3.56 10.80
C GLY A 130 2.24 3.58 9.43
N VAL A 131 3.57 3.56 9.37
CA VAL A 131 4.32 3.46 8.11
C VAL A 131 5.34 2.33 8.20
N VAL A 132 5.18 1.32 7.34
CA VAL A 132 6.23 0.34 7.05
C VAL A 132 7.03 0.92 5.90
N ASP A 133 8.18 1.53 6.22
CA ASP A 133 9.03 2.17 5.23
C ASP A 133 9.87 1.15 4.44
N ALA A 134 9.19 0.39 3.58
CA ALA A 134 9.82 -0.58 2.70
C ALA A 134 10.85 0.06 1.75
N TRP A 135 10.70 1.33 1.37
CA TRP A 135 11.70 2.05 0.58
C TRP A 135 13.01 2.15 1.33
N ASP A 136 12.99 2.66 2.55
CA ASP A 136 14.19 2.78 3.39
C ASP A 136 14.80 1.41 3.70
N MET A 137 13.97 0.43 4.04
CA MET A 137 14.42 -0.95 4.29
C MET A 137 15.10 -1.56 3.06
N THR A 138 14.46 -1.52 1.89
CA THR A 138 15.03 -2.09 0.67
C THR A 138 16.31 -1.37 0.25
N ASN A 139 16.41 -0.05 0.49
CA ASN A 139 17.65 0.70 0.30
C ASN A 139 18.76 0.28 1.29
N ALA A 140 18.45 0.12 2.58
CA ALA A 140 19.40 -0.29 3.62
C ALA A 140 19.98 -1.69 3.37
N PHE A 141 19.18 -2.60 2.80
CA PHE A 141 19.61 -3.93 2.38
C PHE A 141 20.27 -3.96 1.00
N ALA A 142 20.45 -2.81 0.34
CA ALA A 142 20.91 -2.72 -1.05
C ALA A 142 20.11 -3.66 -1.99
N SER A 143 18.80 -3.77 -1.74
CA SER A 143 17.89 -4.60 -2.51
C SER A 143 17.69 -3.99 -3.88
N MET A 144 18.49 -4.44 -4.84
CA MET A 144 18.36 -4.06 -6.25
C MET A 144 17.19 -4.80 -6.92
N ARG A 145 16.09 -5.09 -6.22
CA ARG A 145 14.95 -5.88 -6.74
C ARG A 145 13.62 -5.36 -6.23
N ILE A 146 12.68 -5.15 -7.17
CA ILE A 146 11.32 -4.74 -6.85
C ILE A 146 10.52 -5.81 -6.10
N HIS A 147 10.95 -7.06 -6.23
CA HIS A 147 10.51 -8.20 -5.43
C HIS A 147 11.64 -8.54 -4.44
N PRO A 148 11.60 -7.99 -3.20
CA PRO A 148 12.64 -8.21 -2.21
C PRO A 148 12.76 -9.68 -1.84
N GLN A 149 13.90 -10.04 -1.26
CA GLN A 149 14.11 -11.37 -0.71
C GLN A 149 13.22 -11.60 0.53
N LYS A 150 13.04 -12.86 0.90
CA LYS A 150 12.11 -13.26 1.96
C LYS A 150 12.49 -12.66 3.32
N GLU A 151 13.78 -12.45 3.55
CA GLU A 151 14.35 -11.87 4.77
C GLU A 151 13.90 -10.40 4.94
N ILE A 152 13.88 -9.63 3.84
CA ILE A 152 13.39 -8.24 3.85
C ILE A 152 11.88 -8.23 4.08
N ILE A 153 11.14 -9.12 3.41
CA ILE A 153 9.69 -9.27 3.60
C ILE A 153 9.37 -9.66 5.05
N ALA A 154 10.16 -10.52 5.68
CA ALA A 154 9.99 -10.89 7.08
C ALA A 154 10.15 -9.66 7.99
N ASN A 155 11.20 -8.86 7.78
CA ASN A 155 11.38 -7.61 8.53
C ASN A 155 10.21 -6.62 8.32
N GLU A 156 9.69 -6.51 7.09
CA GLU A 156 8.51 -5.67 6.80
C GLU A 156 7.28 -6.15 7.57
N ILE A 157 7.09 -7.48 7.67
CA ILE A 157 6.00 -8.09 8.43
C ILE A 157 6.20 -7.88 9.93
N ASP A 158 7.41 -8.04 10.46
CA ASP A 158 7.68 -7.82 11.89
C ASP A 158 7.37 -6.37 12.30
N LEU A 159 7.77 -5.38 11.48
CA LEU A 159 7.42 -3.99 11.70
C LEU A 159 5.91 -3.74 11.57
N LEU A 160 5.26 -4.36 10.58
CA LEU A 160 3.81 -4.30 10.43
C LEU A 160 3.09 -4.81 11.70
N LEU A 161 3.53 -5.93 12.26
CA LEU A 161 2.92 -6.54 13.43
C LEU A 161 3.10 -5.66 14.68
N ASN A 162 4.22 -4.95 14.82
CA ASN A 162 4.44 -3.97 15.90
C ASN A 162 3.46 -2.78 15.88
N TYR A 163 2.86 -2.45 14.74
CA TYR A 163 1.79 -1.44 14.70
C TYR A 163 0.45 -2.01 15.16
N ILE A 164 0.23 -3.31 14.99
CA ILE A 164 -1.04 -3.98 15.32
C ILE A 164 -1.09 -4.35 16.79
N CYS A 165 0.00 -4.93 17.33
CA CYS A 165 0.13 -5.52 18.65
C CYS A 165 1.20 -4.80 19.47
#